data_AF-A0A423TNJ2-F1
#
_entry.id   AF-A0A423TNJ2-F1
#
_cell.length_a   1.000
_cell.length_b   1.000
_cell.length_c   1.000
_cell.angle_alpha   90.00
_cell.angle_beta   90.00
_cell.angle_gamma   90.00
#
_symmetry.space_group_name_H-M   'P 1'
#
loop_
_entity.id
_entity.type
_entity.pdbx_description
1 polymer ?
#
loop_
_entity_poly.entity_id
_entity_poly.type
_entity_poly.pdbx_seq_one_letter_code
_entity_poly.pdbx_strand_id
1 'polypeptide(L)'
;IHIGPGINPSVLQPFCKTEVWITLFFNNLTDPDVGWACKVIKVLQPDLWFASLVFPDMNVSMEGYIHLLQTLAESGVTVLRGGGILVPLTWATPELRQELETLTRKYLQCSFFVVDNNVMW
;
A
#
# COMPACT_ATOMS: atom_id res chain seq x y z
N ILE A 1 4.67 7.12 -7.96
CA ILE A 1 3.41 7.48 -8.66
C ILE A 1 2.41 7.91 -7.60
N HIS A 2 1.90 9.13 -7.69
CA HIS A 2 0.83 9.61 -6.81
C HIS A 2 -0.52 9.37 -7.48
N ILE A 3 -1.43 8.73 -6.75
CA ILE A 3 -2.79 8.48 -7.23
C ILE A 3 -3.73 9.40 -6.48
N GLY A 4 -4.39 10.30 -7.21
CA GLY A 4 -5.42 11.18 -6.66
C GLY A 4 -6.70 10.40 -6.32
N PRO A 5 -7.44 10.82 -5.29
CA PRO A 5 -8.72 10.21 -4.94
C PRO A 5 -9.73 10.33 -6.09
N GLY A 6 -10.60 9.34 -6.24
CA GLY A 6 -11.69 9.36 -7.23
C GLY A 6 -11.28 9.08 -8.68
N ILE A 7 -9.99 8.82 -8.95
CA ILE A 7 -9.57 8.33 -10.26
C ILE A 7 -10.21 6.96 -10.52
N ASN A 8 -10.91 6.81 -11.63
CA ASN A 8 -11.47 5.53 -12.03
C ASN A 8 -10.34 4.53 -12.34
N PRO A 9 -10.20 3.40 -11.62
CA PRO A 9 -9.14 2.44 -11.87
C PRO A 9 -9.18 1.86 -13.29
N SER A 10 -10.35 1.80 -13.94
CA SER A 10 -10.46 1.20 -15.28
C SER A 10 -9.84 2.03 -16.40
N VAL A 11 -9.56 3.31 -16.17
CA VAL A 11 -8.86 4.16 -17.16
C VAL A 11 -7.34 4.16 -16.97
N LEU A 12 -6.88 3.59 -15.85
CA LEU A 12 -5.46 3.35 -15.64
C LEU A 12 -5.04 2.18 -16.55
N GLN A 13 -3.88 2.32 -17.18
CA GLN A 13 -3.27 1.22 -17.90
C GLN A 13 -2.28 0.50 -16.98
N PRO A 14 -2.08 -0.82 -17.17
CA PRO A 14 -0.95 -1.51 -16.56
C PRO A 14 0.35 -0.77 -16.85
N PHE A 15 1.22 -0.67 -15.84
CA PHE A 15 2.49 0.00 -16.00
C PHE A 15 3.41 -0.80 -16.95
N CYS A 16 4.08 -0.11 -17.88
CA CYS A 16 4.94 -0.76 -18.88
C CYS A 16 6.20 -1.40 -18.27
N LYS A 17 6.57 -2.56 -18.86
CA LYS A 17 7.55 -3.61 -18.49
C LYS A 17 9.01 -3.27 -18.13
N THR A 18 9.48 -2.04 -18.15
CA THR A 18 10.93 -1.77 -18.09
C THR A 18 11.41 -1.29 -16.73
N GLU A 19 11.95 -2.21 -15.93
CA GLU A 19 12.90 -2.05 -14.81
C GLU A 19 12.71 -0.93 -13.76
N VAL A 20 11.58 -0.23 -13.74
CA VAL A 20 11.36 0.81 -12.73
C VAL A 20 10.88 0.19 -11.42
N TRP A 21 11.57 0.51 -10.33
CA TRP A 21 11.11 0.30 -8.98
C TRP A 21 9.92 1.21 -8.71
N ILE A 22 8.70 0.69 -8.83
CA ILE A 22 7.48 1.49 -8.69
C ILE A 22 7.10 1.63 -7.23
N THR A 23 7.09 2.87 -6.74
CA THR A 23 6.45 3.23 -5.47
C THR A 23 5.09 3.87 -5.73
N LEU A 24 4.03 3.35 -5.11
CA LEU A 24 2.68 3.94 -5.17
C LEU A 24 2.39 4.73 -3.90
N PHE A 25 1.80 5.92 -4.07
CA PHE A 25 1.39 6.78 -2.98
C PHE A 25 -0.14 6.98 -2.99
N PHE A 26 -0.77 6.69 -1.87
CA PHE A 26 -2.21 6.87 -1.62
C PHE A 26 -2.42 7.77 -0.41
N ASN A 27 -2.69 9.05 -0.66
CA ASN A 27 -2.88 10.04 0.39
C ASN A 27 -4.28 9.95 0.99
N ASN A 28 -4.40 10.15 2.30
CA ASN A 28 -5.67 10.22 3.01
C ASN A 28 -6.55 8.97 2.84
N LEU A 29 -5.93 7.78 2.81
CA LEU A 29 -6.68 6.55 2.64
C LEU A 29 -7.58 6.29 3.85
N THR A 30 -8.90 6.17 3.62
CA THR A 30 -9.89 5.83 4.64
C THR A 30 -10.56 4.48 4.36
N ASP A 31 -11.32 3.93 5.32
CA ASP A 31 -11.98 2.62 5.18
C ASP A 31 -12.83 2.49 3.89
N PRO A 32 -13.69 3.48 3.53
CA PRO A 32 -14.41 3.46 2.25
C PRO A 32 -13.52 3.37 1.00
N ASP A 33 -12.29 3.87 1.08
CA ASP A 33 -11.37 3.96 -0.05
C ASP A 33 -10.56 2.67 -0.24
N VAL A 34 -10.53 1.76 0.74
CA VAL A 34 -9.72 0.52 0.68
C VAL A 34 -10.03 -0.29 -0.58
N GLY A 35 -11.31 -0.49 -0.88
CA GLY A 35 -11.73 -1.22 -2.07
C GLY A 35 -11.33 -0.53 -3.39
N TRP A 36 -11.29 0.81 -3.39
CA TRP A 36 -10.79 1.59 -4.53
C TRP A 36 -9.26 1.46 -4.67
N ALA A 37 -8.51 1.62 -3.57
CA ALA A 37 -7.05 1.51 -3.57
C ALA A 37 -6.58 0.12 -4.04
N CYS A 38 -7.22 -0.96 -3.59
CA CYS A 38 -6.96 -2.32 -4.08
C CYS A 38 -7.10 -2.43 -5.60
N LYS A 39 -8.16 -1.85 -6.17
CA LYS A 39 -8.38 -1.85 -7.63
C LYS A 39 -7.30 -1.07 -8.37
N VAL A 40 -6.91 0.09 -7.85
CA VAL A 40 -5.81 0.89 -8.43
C VAL A 40 -4.50 0.12 -8.41
N ILE A 41 -4.11 -0.44 -7.25
CA ILE A 41 -2.86 -1.20 -7.11
C ILE A 41 -2.85 -2.38 -8.08
N LYS A 42 -3.97 -3.08 -8.21
CA LYS A 42 -4.12 -4.19 -9.15
C LYS A 42 -3.97 -3.76 -10.60
N VAL A 43 -4.62 -2.66 -11.02
CA VAL A 43 -4.52 -2.20 -12.41
C VAL A 43 -3.11 -1.70 -12.72
N LEU A 44 -2.45 -1.05 -11.77
CA LEU A 44 -1.09 -0.54 -11.92
C LEU A 44 0.00 -1.57 -11.62
N GLN A 45 -0.38 -2.81 -11.29
CA GLN A 45 0.58 -3.84 -10.91
C GLN A 45 1.59 -4.05 -12.03
N PRO A 46 2.90 -3.90 -11.75
CA PRO A 46 3.93 -4.23 -12.73
C PRO A 46 4.02 -5.75 -12.91
N ASP A 47 4.57 -6.18 -14.04
CA ASP A 47 4.85 -7.60 -14.32
C ASP A 47 5.83 -8.24 -13.33
N LEU A 48 6.66 -7.41 -12.70
CA LEU A 48 7.56 -7.82 -11.63
C LEU A 48 6.88 -7.48 -10.28
N TRP A 49 7.40 -6.50 -9.55
CA TRP A 49 6.96 -6.20 -8.18
C TRP A 49 6.93 -4.68 -7.94
N PHE A 50 6.12 -4.25 -6.97
CA PHE A 50 6.22 -2.89 -6.44
C PHE A 50 7.49 -2.74 -5.61
N ALA A 51 8.10 -1.56 -5.64
CA ALA A 51 9.13 -1.21 -4.68
C ALA A 51 8.51 -0.99 -3.31
N SER A 52 7.50 -0.13 -3.23
CA SER A 52 6.82 0.17 -1.97
C SER A 52 5.37 0.62 -2.21
N LEU A 53 4.53 0.37 -1.21
CA LEU A 53 3.20 0.96 -1.11
C LEU A 53 3.22 1.95 0.05
N VAL A 54 2.94 3.22 -0.24
CA VAL A 54 3.03 4.31 0.72
C VAL A 54 1.63 4.87 0.92
N PHE A 55 1.21 4.98 2.17
CA PHE A 55 -0.10 5.49 2.55
C PHE A 55 0.05 6.70 3.46
N PRO A 56 0.41 7.89 2.92
CA PRO A 56 0.52 9.09 3.73
C PRO A 56 -0.85 9.43 4.32
N ASP A 57 -0.87 9.84 5.59
CA ASP A 57 -2.10 10.26 6.28
C ASP A 57 -3.21 9.21 6.27
N MET A 58 -2.83 7.93 6.32
CA MET A 58 -3.74 6.80 6.44
C MET A 58 -4.60 6.92 7.71
N ASN A 59 -5.91 6.78 7.52
CA ASN A 59 -6.89 6.75 8.60
C ASN A 59 -7.91 5.65 8.33
N VAL A 60 -7.42 4.41 8.30
CA VAL A 60 -8.24 3.20 8.24
C VAL A 60 -8.30 2.53 9.60
N SER A 61 -9.36 1.78 9.85
CA SER A 61 -9.43 0.87 10.98
C SER A 61 -8.49 -0.34 10.79
N MET A 62 -8.26 -1.10 11.88
CA MET A 62 -7.55 -2.38 11.79
C MET A 62 -8.26 -3.37 10.85
N GLU A 63 -9.59 -3.38 10.83
CA GLU A 63 -10.37 -4.20 9.91
C GLU A 63 -10.15 -3.78 8.46
N GLY A 64 -10.18 -2.48 8.17
CA GLY A 64 -9.85 -1.93 6.85
C GLY A 64 -8.43 -2.29 6.40
N TYR A 65 -7.46 -2.24 7.32
CA TYR A 65 -6.08 -2.65 7.03
C TYR A 65 -5.96 -4.15 6.72
N ILE A 66 -6.62 -5.01 7.51
CA ILE A 66 -6.64 -6.46 7.25
C ILE A 66 -7.29 -6.73 5.89
N HIS A 67 -8.40 -6.06 5.58
CA HIS A 67 -9.10 -6.18 4.30
C HIS A 67 -8.21 -5.76 3.12
N LEU A 68 -7.47 -4.65 3.26
CA LEU A 68 -6.47 -4.19 2.29
C LEU A 68 -5.43 -5.29 2.02
N LEU A 69 -4.79 -5.80 3.08
CA LEU A 69 -3.75 -6.81 2.96
C LEU A 69 -4.25 -8.12 2.32
N GLN A 70 -5.41 -8.60 2.74
CA GLN A 70 -6.04 -9.81 2.19
C GLN A 70 -6.33 -9.66 0.70
N THR A 71 -6.97 -8.55 0.31
CA THR A 71 -7.35 -8.30 -1.09
C THR A 71 -6.12 -8.20 -1.99
N LEU A 72 -5.05 -7.56 -1.50
CA LEU A 72 -3.78 -7.47 -2.22
C LEU A 72 -3.11 -8.85 -2.38
N ALA A 73 -3.10 -9.66 -1.31
CA ALA A 73 -2.56 -11.02 -1.34
C ALA A 73 -3.33 -11.92 -2.31
N GLU A 74 -4.67 -11.89 -2.27
CA GLU A 74 -5.55 -12.63 -3.18
C GLU A 74 -5.38 -12.19 -4.64
N SER A 75 -5.00 -10.93 -4.87
CA SER A 75 -4.74 -10.39 -6.20
C SER A 75 -3.33 -10.70 -6.73
N GLY A 76 -2.48 -11.36 -5.94
CA GLY A 76 -1.09 -11.68 -6.34
C GLY A 76 -0.16 -10.47 -6.36
N VAL A 77 -0.49 -9.40 -5.64
CA VAL A 77 0.37 -8.21 -5.53
C VAL A 77 1.63 -8.58 -4.75
N THR A 78 2.79 -8.22 -5.30
CA THR A 78 4.09 -8.52 -4.70
C THR A 78 4.90 -7.24 -4.50
N VAL A 79 5.62 -7.16 -3.37
CA VAL A 79 6.50 -6.04 -3.02
C VAL A 79 7.95 -6.54 -2.94
N LEU A 80 8.90 -5.77 -3.48
CA LEU A 80 10.34 -6.07 -3.54
C LEU A 80 10.93 -6.35 -2.16
N ARG A 81 11.94 -7.21 -2.13
CA ARG A 81 12.76 -7.43 -0.93
C ARG A 81 13.53 -6.14 -0.58
N GLY A 82 13.33 -5.64 0.64
CA GLY A 82 13.84 -4.33 1.08
C GLY A 82 12.86 -3.18 0.89
N GLY A 83 11.81 -3.41 0.12
CA GLY A 83 10.60 -2.59 0.05
C GLY A 83 9.58 -2.95 1.13
N GLY A 84 8.45 -2.24 1.12
CA GLY A 84 7.39 -2.53 2.10
C GLY A 84 6.16 -1.64 2.00
N ILE A 85 5.32 -1.80 3.01
CA ILE A 85 4.23 -0.86 3.31
C ILE A 85 4.79 0.22 4.22
N LEU A 86 4.60 1.48 3.81
CA LEU A 86 4.99 2.67 4.57
C LEU A 86 3.72 3.40 5.02
N VAL A 87 3.61 3.64 6.31
CA VAL A 87 2.48 4.34 6.95
C VAL A 87 2.98 5.40 7.91
N PRO A 88 2.16 6.42 8.23
CA PRO A 88 2.55 7.50 9.12
C PRO A 88 2.66 7.04 10.57
N LEU A 89 3.60 7.64 11.31
CA LEU A 89 3.76 7.46 12.76
C LEU A 89 2.47 7.76 13.54
N THR A 90 1.68 8.71 13.07
CA THR A 90 0.40 9.10 13.70
C THR A 90 -0.65 8.00 13.65
N TRP A 91 -0.57 7.07 12.69
CA TRP A 91 -1.50 5.95 12.56
C TRP A 91 -0.97 4.70 13.26
N ALA A 92 0.30 4.34 13.02
CA ALA A 92 0.91 3.12 13.57
C ALA A 92 1.60 3.39 14.92
N THR A 93 0.81 3.49 15.99
CA THR A 93 1.31 3.70 17.34
C THR A 93 2.25 2.56 17.79
N PRO A 94 3.15 2.79 18.76
CA PRO A 94 4.07 1.75 19.25
C PRO A 94 3.37 0.44 19.67
N GLU A 95 2.15 0.54 20.21
CA GLU A 95 1.34 -0.59 20.68
C GLU A 95 0.82 -1.45 19.53
N LEU A 96 0.46 -0.82 18.40
CA LEU A 96 -0.09 -1.51 17.22
C LEU A 96 1.00 -1.97 16.26
N ARG A 97 2.20 -1.39 16.31
CA ARG A 97 3.28 -1.61 15.33
C ARG A 97 3.63 -3.09 15.14
N GLN A 98 3.75 -3.86 16.22
CA GLN A 98 4.10 -5.27 16.12
C GLN A 98 3.00 -6.10 15.45
N GLU A 99 1.73 -5.79 15.75
CA GLU A 99 0.58 -6.44 15.12
C GLU A 99 0.51 -6.12 13.63
N LEU A 100 0.65 -4.84 13.27
CA LEU A 100 0.67 -4.36 11.89
C LEU A 100 1.80 -5.02 11.08
N GLU A 101 3.01 -5.10 11.65
CA GLU A 101 4.13 -5.79 11.00
C GLU A 101 3.84 -7.29 10.82
N THR A 102 3.27 -7.94 11.83
CA THR A 102 2.92 -9.36 11.78
C THR A 102 1.90 -9.64 10.68
N LEU A 103 0.84 -8.83 10.59
CA LEU A 103 -0.18 -8.94 9.55
C LEU A 103 0.41 -8.70 8.15
N THR A 104 1.21 -7.65 8.00
CA THR A 104 1.87 -7.31 6.74
C THR A 104 2.74 -8.46 6.23
N ARG A 105 3.54 -9.03 7.13
CA ARG A 105 4.40 -10.17 6.82
C ARG A 105 3.59 -11.43 6.51
N LYS A 106 2.50 -11.67 7.25
CA LYS A 106 1.62 -12.83 7.04
C LYS A 106 0.96 -12.80 5.65
N TYR A 107 0.41 -11.66 5.23
CA TYR A 107 -0.38 -11.57 4.00
C TYR A 107 0.45 -11.25 2.76
N LEU A 108 1.41 -10.32 2.87
CA LEU A 108 2.16 -9.81 1.70
C LEU A 108 3.64 -10.18 1.70
N GLN A 109 4.13 -10.84 2.75
CA GLN A 109 5.53 -11.27 2.88
C GLN A 109 6.54 -10.12 2.71
N CYS A 110 6.13 -8.88 3.01
CA CYS A 110 6.95 -7.68 2.88
C CYS A 110 7.18 -7.00 4.23
N SER A 111 8.05 -5.98 4.23
CA SER A 111 8.35 -5.21 5.44
C SER A 111 7.27 -4.19 5.74
N PHE A 112 7.14 -3.82 7.01
CA PHE A 112 6.27 -2.75 7.46
C PHE A 112 7.13 -1.64 8.06
N PHE A 113 6.95 -0.42 7.57
CA PHE A 113 7.72 0.74 7.99
C PHE A 113 6.79 1.82 8.49
N VAL A 114 7.12 2.32 9.68
CA VAL A 114 6.51 3.53 10.23
C VAL A 114 7.46 4.67 9.92
N VAL A 115 6.97 5.69 9.23
CA VAL A 115 7.75 6.85 8.80
C VAL A 115 7.12 8.14 9.30
N ASP A 116 7.96 9.13 9.57
CA ASP A 116 7.48 10.48 9.87
C ASP A 116 6.87 11.08 8.59
N ASN A 117 5.70 11.71 8.71
CA ASN A 117 5.04 12.41 7.61
C ASN A 117 5.95 13.44 6.95
N ASN A 118 6.86 14.06 7.71
CA ASN A 118 7.85 15.01 7.22
C ASN A 118 9.02 14.34 6.49
N VAL A 119 8.96 13.03 6.21
CA VAL A 119 10.01 12.28 5.49
C VAL A 119 9.45 11.57 4.26
N MET A 120 8.12 11.48 4.12
CA MET A 120 7.44 10.97 2.93
C MET A 120 7.36 12.05 1.84
N TRP A 121 8.49 12.35 1.20
CA TRP A 121 8.60 13.27 0.06
C TRP A 121 8.71 12.49 -1.26
#